data_AF-A0A2M7VHX2-F1
#
_entry.id   AF-A0A2M7VHX2-F1
#
_cell.length_a   1.000
_cell.length_b   1.000
_cell.length_c   1.000
_cell.angle_alpha   90.00
_cell.angle_beta   90.00
_cell.angle_gamma   90.00
#
_symmetry.space_group_name_H-M   'P 1'
#
loop_
_entity.id
_entity.type
_entity.pdbx_description
1 polymer ?
#
loop_
_entity_poly.entity_id
_entity_poly.type
_entity_poly.pdbx_seq_one_letter_code
_entity_poly.pdbx_strand_id
1 'polypeptide(L)'
;MKKRFFYNALIFVLFLTPSFALAEQININSATLSQLDEIAHIGTKTAQKIIDSRPYSSIQDLSRVKGIGDGKYLQDIINQGWACVNCTTEISQTQNTDIVNQ
;
A
#
# COMPACT_ATOMS: atom_id res chain seq x y z
N MET A 1 -21.88 7.01 -4.22
CA MET A 1 -21.23 8.33 -4.32
C MET A 1 -19.78 8.10 -4.74
N LYS A 2 -19.51 8.12 -6.04
CA LYS A 2 -18.15 8.01 -6.61
C LYS A 2 -17.68 9.46 -6.78
N LYS A 3 -16.67 9.89 -6.03
CA LYS A 3 -16.22 11.29 -6.00
C LYS A 3 -15.77 11.69 -7.41
N ARG A 4 -16.55 12.57 -8.04
CA ARG A 4 -16.32 13.09 -9.38
C ARG A 4 -15.22 14.16 -9.26
N PHE A 5 -14.04 13.90 -9.81
CA PHE A 5 -12.99 14.90 -9.94
C PHE A 5 -13.40 15.92 -11.01
N PHE A 6 -14.16 16.94 -10.60
CA PHE A 6 -14.32 18.18 -11.34
C PHE A 6 -13.30 19.18 -10.79
N TYR A 7 -12.06 19.14 -11.27
CA TYR A 7 -11.17 20.29 -11.13
C TYR A 7 -11.15 21.04 -12.47
N ASN A 8 -11.94 22.11 -12.47
CA ASN A 8 -12.04 23.08 -13.54
C ASN A 8 -10.69 23.74 -13.79
N ALA A 9 -10.37 23.90 -15.07
CA ALA A 9 -9.31 24.77 -15.55
C ALA A 9 -9.40 26.17 -14.91
N LEU A 10 -8.22 26.78 -14.66
CA LEU A 10 -7.98 28.22 -14.37
C LEU A 10 -7.59 28.68 -12.94
N ILE A 11 -7.09 27.80 -12.06
CA ILE A 11 -6.16 28.17 -10.97
C ILE A 11 -5.10 27.06 -10.91
N PHE A 12 -3.84 27.39 -10.54
CA PHE A 12 -2.78 26.45 -10.09
C PHE A 12 -1.62 26.11 -11.06
N VAL A 13 -1.05 27.10 -11.76
CA VAL A 13 0.32 27.01 -12.37
C VAL A 13 1.33 27.76 -11.48
N LEU A 14 1.35 27.48 -10.17
CA LEU A 14 2.35 28.01 -9.23
C LEU A 14 2.70 27.03 -8.08
N PHE A 15 2.63 25.74 -8.36
CA PHE A 15 3.14 24.67 -7.48
C PHE A 15 3.87 23.66 -8.37
N LEU A 16 5.03 24.09 -8.89
CA LEU A 16 5.90 23.26 -9.74
C LEU A 16 6.83 22.35 -8.92
N THR A 17 6.38 21.90 -7.75
CA THR A 17 7.10 20.88 -6.97
C THR A 17 6.24 19.64 -6.92
N PRO A 18 6.48 18.63 -7.77
CA PRO A 18 6.05 17.30 -7.43
C PRO A 18 6.83 16.92 -6.18
N SER A 19 6.20 17.08 -5.01
CA SER A 19 6.65 16.41 -3.80
C SER A 19 6.46 14.92 -4.08
N PHE A 20 7.52 14.28 -4.58
CA PHE A 20 7.60 12.82 -4.64
C PHE A 20 7.65 12.33 -3.19
N ALA A 21 6.48 12.25 -2.54
CA ALA A 21 6.34 11.53 -1.30
C ALA A 21 6.70 10.08 -1.61
N LEU A 22 7.80 9.60 -1.03
CA LEU A 22 8.13 8.19 -1.04
C LEU A 22 6.96 7.49 -0.36
N ALA A 23 6.11 6.82 -1.15
CA ALA A 23 4.97 6.09 -0.62
C ALA A 23 5.52 4.96 0.24
N GLU A 24 5.51 5.16 1.55
CA GLU A 24 5.90 4.14 2.51
C GLU A 24 4.89 3.00 2.41
N GLN A 25 5.39 1.78 2.27
CA GLN A 25 4.51 0.62 2.27
C GLN A 25 3.82 0.49 3.64
N ILE A 26 2.54 0.12 3.58
CA ILE A 26 1.66 -0.06 4.72
C ILE A 26 1.79 -1.52 5.18
N ASN A 27 2.35 -1.70 6.38
CA ASN A 27 2.48 -3.01 6.98
C ASN A 27 1.12 -3.54 7.49
N ILE A 28 0.58 -4.57 6.85
CA ILE A 28 -0.75 -5.10 7.16
C ILE A 28 -0.87 -5.68 8.58
N ASN A 29 0.25 -6.05 9.19
CA ASN A 29 0.32 -6.58 10.55
C ASN A 29 0.38 -5.51 11.64
N SER A 30 0.78 -4.28 11.32
CA SER A 30 0.94 -3.20 12.32
C SER A 30 0.22 -1.90 11.99
N ALA A 31 -0.20 -1.70 10.74
CA ALA A 31 -0.87 -0.49 10.29
C ALA A 31 -2.13 -0.15 11.11
N THR A 32 -2.38 1.13 11.26
CA THR A 32 -3.63 1.63 11.85
C THR A 32 -4.80 1.37 10.91
N LEU A 33 -6.02 1.50 11.45
CA LEU A 33 -7.23 1.40 10.65
C LEU A 33 -7.26 2.43 9.51
N SER A 34 -6.81 3.66 9.77
CA SER A 34 -6.76 4.74 8.76
C SER A 34 -5.77 4.41 7.64
N GLN A 35 -4.57 3.92 7.99
CA GLN A 35 -3.58 3.54 6.98
C GLN A 35 -4.08 2.38 6.10
N LEU A 36 -4.75 1.39 6.68
CA LEU A 36 -5.34 0.30 5.89
C LEU A 36 -6.45 0.81 4.95
N ASP A 37 -7.22 1.81 5.35
CA ASP A 37 -8.30 2.44 4.55
C ASP A 37 -7.76 3.22 3.33
N GLU A 38 -6.45 3.50 3.28
CA GLU A 38 -5.80 4.15 2.13
C GLU A 38 -5.53 3.16 0.98
N ILE A 39 -5.48 1.86 1.25
CA ILE A 39 -5.25 0.83 0.23
C ILE A 39 -6.53 0.63 -0.58
N ALA A 40 -6.45 0.68 -1.92
CA ALA A 40 -7.65 0.50 -2.74
C ALA A 40 -8.30 -0.87 -2.46
N HIS A 41 -9.64 -0.88 -2.45
CA HIS A 41 -10.50 -2.01 -2.08
C HIS A 41 -10.55 -2.36 -0.59
N ILE A 42 -9.77 -1.67 0.26
CA ILE A 42 -9.86 -1.79 1.72
C ILE A 42 -10.57 -0.55 2.25
N GLY A 43 -11.86 -0.70 2.58
CA GLY A 43 -12.60 0.31 3.34
C GLY A 43 -12.55 0.05 4.85
N THR A 44 -12.94 1.02 5.69
CA THR A 44 -12.96 0.96 7.16
C THR A 44 -13.43 -0.39 7.74
N LYS A 45 -14.52 -0.96 7.20
CA LYS A 45 -15.06 -2.28 7.65
C LYS A 45 -14.14 -3.45 7.29
N THR A 46 -13.49 -3.38 6.14
CA THR A 46 -12.50 -4.38 5.71
C THR A 46 -11.21 -4.20 6.49
N ALA A 47 -10.74 -2.96 6.69
CA ALA A 47 -9.59 -2.63 7.52
C ALA A 47 -9.73 -3.21 8.95
N GLN A 48 -10.89 -3.06 9.59
CA GLN A 48 -11.13 -3.67 10.90
C GLN A 48 -10.98 -5.19 10.87
N LYS A 49 -11.56 -5.88 9.87
CA LYS A 49 -11.40 -7.33 9.73
C LYS A 49 -9.95 -7.75 9.51
N ILE A 50 -9.18 -6.92 8.79
CA ILE A 50 -7.74 -7.16 8.61
C ILE A 50 -7.06 -7.16 9.97
N ILE A 51 -7.30 -6.12 10.78
CA ILE A 51 -6.77 -5.98 12.15
C ILE A 51 -7.17 -7.17 13.01
N ASP A 52 -8.46 -7.54 12.99
CA ASP A 52 -9.02 -8.62 13.81
C ASP A 52 -8.43 -10.00 13.46
N SER A 53 -7.96 -10.20 12.22
CA SER A 53 -7.45 -11.49 11.74
C SER A 53 -5.93 -11.55 11.62
N ARG A 54 -5.20 -10.60 12.21
CA ARG A 54 -3.73 -10.65 12.32
C ARG A 54 -3.29 -11.87 13.15
N PRO A 55 -2.09 -12.44 12.88
CA PRO A 55 -1.10 -12.00 11.89
C PRO A 55 -1.26 -12.66 10.50
N TYR A 56 -0.64 -12.04 9.50
CA TYR A 56 -0.49 -12.54 8.14
C TYR A 56 0.97 -12.85 7.83
N SER A 57 1.20 -13.95 7.11
CA SER A 57 2.54 -14.37 6.67
C SER A 57 2.88 -13.85 5.28
N SER A 58 1.87 -13.59 4.45
CA SER A 58 2.01 -13.03 3.10
C SER A 58 0.87 -12.07 2.77
N ILE A 59 1.02 -11.25 1.73
CA ILE A 59 -0.09 -10.39 1.26
C ILE A 59 -1.24 -11.25 0.72
N GLN A 60 -0.92 -12.41 0.13
CA GLN A 60 -1.87 -13.38 -0.40
C GLN A 60 -2.84 -13.90 0.66
N ASP A 61 -2.42 -13.91 1.93
CA ASP A 61 -3.26 -14.32 3.06
C ASP A 61 -4.48 -13.40 3.27
N LEU A 62 -4.46 -12.17 2.72
CA LEU A 62 -5.62 -11.27 2.73
C LEU A 62 -6.82 -11.85 1.96
N SER A 63 -6.62 -12.85 1.10
CA SER A 63 -7.70 -13.63 0.47
C SER A 63 -8.73 -14.18 1.47
N ARG A 64 -8.30 -14.49 2.71
CA ARG A 64 -9.15 -15.02 3.78
C ARG A 64 -10.08 -13.98 4.39
N VAL A 65 -9.82 -12.68 4.15
CA VAL A 65 -10.60 -11.59 4.72
C VAL A 65 -11.89 -11.40 3.93
N LYS A 66 -13.04 -11.53 4.61
CA LYS A 66 -14.37 -11.33 4.00
C LYS A 66 -14.51 -9.91 3.44
N GLY A 67 -14.58 -9.80 2.12
CA GLY A 67 -14.65 -8.53 1.39
C GLY A 67 -13.44 -8.26 0.49
N ILE A 68 -12.32 -8.99 0.70
CA ILE A 68 -11.16 -9.01 -0.19
C ILE A 68 -11.19 -10.23 -1.10
N GLY A 69 -11.67 -11.39 -0.61
CA GLY A 69 -11.62 -12.73 -1.24
C GLY A 69 -12.21 -12.91 -2.66
N ASP A 70 -12.55 -11.83 -3.35
CA ASP A 70 -12.55 -11.77 -4.80
C ASP A 70 -11.08 -11.72 -5.28
N GLY A 71 -10.66 -12.71 -6.06
CA GLY A 71 -9.28 -12.79 -6.57
C GLY A 71 -8.85 -11.48 -7.24
N LYS A 72 -9.77 -10.76 -7.88
CA LYS A 72 -9.47 -9.46 -8.51
C LYS A 72 -8.99 -8.42 -7.51
N TYR A 73 -9.67 -8.22 -6.38
CA TYR A 73 -9.29 -7.17 -5.42
C TYR A 73 -7.96 -7.49 -4.74
N LEU A 74 -7.70 -8.76 -4.46
CA LEU A 74 -6.40 -9.16 -3.96
C LEU A 74 -5.28 -8.85 -4.96
N GLN A 75 -5.49 -9.13 -6.25
CA GLN A 75 -4.51 -8.77 -7.28
C GLN A 75 -4.32 -7.25 -7.38
N ASP A 76 -5.39 -6.47 -7.33
CA ASP A 76 -5.31 -5.01 -7.35
C ASP A 76 -4.52 -4.47 -6.14
N ILE A 77 -4.68 -5.05 -4.95
CA ILE A 77 -3.90 -4.72 -3.75
C ILE A 77 -2.41 -5.04 -3.93
N ILE A 78 -2.09 -6.22 -4.47
CA ILE A 78 -0.71 -6.63 -4.74
C ILE A 78 -0.06 -5.72 -5.79
N ASN A 79 -0.77 -5.43 -6.89
CA ASN A 79 -0.26 -4.63 -8.01
C ASN A 79 -0.02 -3.16 -7.64
N GLN A 80 -0.70 -2.62 -6.63
CA GLN A 80 -0.42 -1.28 -6.11
C GLN A 80 0.97 -1.19 -5.47
N GLY A 81 1.48 -2.30 -4.90
CA GLY A 81 2.77 -2.31 -4.21
C GLY A 81 2.80 -1.52 -2.91
N TRP A 82 1.63 -1.14 -2.37
CA TRP A 82 1.50 -0.33 -1.15
C TRP A 82 1.40 -1.17 0.11
N ALA A 83 1.04 -2.45 0.02
CA ALA A 83 0.90 -3.32 1.19
C ALA A 83 2.14 -4.21 1.39
N CYS A 84 2.51 -4.47 2.63
CA CYS A 84 3.60 -5.41 2.97
C CYS A 84 3.26 -6.21 4.25
N VAL A 85 3.99 -7.30 4.51
CA VAL A 85 3.93 -8.06 5.78
C VAL A 85 5.07 -7.71 6.72
N ASN A 86 6.25 -7.48 6.17
CA ASN A 86 7.45 -7.05 6.87
C ASN A 86 8.07 -5.92 6.06
N CYS A 87 7.59 -4.70 6.24
CA CYS A 87 8.19 -3.50 5.66
C CYS A 87 9.49 -3.23 6.41
N THR A 88 10.51 -4.04 6.16
CA THR A 88 11.86 -3.61 6.47
C THR A 88 12.18 -2.51 5.47
N THR A 89 12.56 -1.34 5.97
CA THR A 89 13.22 -0.32 5.16
C THR A 89 14.55 -0.91 4.72
N GLU A 90 14.52 -1.81 3.74
CA GLU A 90 15.69 -2.16 2.96
C GLU A 90 15.99 -0.92 2.14
N ILE A 91 16.76 -0.01 2.75
CA ILE A 91 17.81 0.69 2.02
C ILE A 91 18.35 -0.32 1.03
N SER A 92 18.11 -0.03 -0.25
CA SER A 92 18.58 -0.77 -1.40
C SER A 92 19.86 -1.50 -1.03
N GLN A 93 19.90 -2.82 -1.22
CA GLN A 93 21.17 -3.55 -1.32
C GLN A 93 21.93 -3.02 -2.55
N THR A 94 22.42 -1.79 -2.43
CA THR A 94 23.62 -1.29 -3.07
C THR A 94 24.62 -1.10 -1.93
N GLN A 95 24.91 -2.19 -1.22
CA GLN A 95 26.22 -2.38 -0.64
C GLN A 95 26.64 -3.80 -1.00
N ASN A 96 27.55 -3.85 -1.97
CA ASN A 96 28.67 -4.78 -1.96
C ASN A 96 28.46 -6.17 -2.56
N THR A 97 28.43 -6.24 -3.90
CA THR A 97 29.10 -7.34 -4.62
C THR A 97 29.76 -6.77 -5.88
N ASP A 98 30.75 -5.89 -5.70
CA ASP A 98 31.73 -5.54 -6.73
C ASP A 98 33.00 -4.98 -6.07
N ILE A 99 33.65 -5.78 -5.21
CA ILE A 99 35.12 -5.84 -5.24
C ILE A 99 35.48 -7.31 -5.29
N VAL A 100 35.51 -7.78 -6.54
CA VAL A 100 36.19 -8.98 -6.97
C VAL A 100 37.60 -8.98 -6.38
N ASN A 101 37.90 -10.05 -5.67
CA ASN A 101 39.20 -10.69 -5.59
C ASN A 101 40.26 -10.13 -6.58
N GLN A 102 41.10 -9.21 -6.12
CA GLN A 102 42.48 -9.01 -6.58
C GLN A 102 43.32 -8.30 -5.51
#